data_AF-A0A354J517-F1
#
_entry.id   AF-A0A354J517-F1
#
_cell.length_a   1.000
_cell.length_b   1.000
_cell.length_c   1.000
_cell.angle_alpha   90.00
_cell.angle_beta   90.00
_cell.angle_gamma   90.00
#
_symmetry.space_group_name_H-M   'P 1'
#
loop_
_entity.id
_entity.type
_entity.pdbx_description
1 polymer ?
#
loop_
_entity_poly.entity_id
_entity_poly.type
_entity_poly.pdbx_seq_one_letter_code
_entity_poly.pdbx_strand_id
1 'polypeptide(L)'
;MFTAVICVLSQISIPTQPIPFTLALFAIFLTGALLPPRAALLSVLVYLLLGAFGLPVFAGFKGGIHVLTGMTGGYLMAYPFMSFLTSFLANHFKKWKL
;
A
#
# COMPACT_ATOMS: atom_id res chain seq x y z
N MET A 1 -9.38 9.22 -1.31
CA MET A 1 -9.14 9.00 -2.75
C MET A 1 -7.96 8.04 -2.99
N PHE A 2 -6.75 8.32 -2.50
CA PHE A 2 -5.58 7.45 -2.73
C PHE A 2 -5.73 6.01 -2.21
N THR A 3 -6.42 5.80 -1.08
CA THR A 3 -6.79 4.45 -0.64
C THR A 3 -7.57 3.68 -1.71
N ALA A 4 -8.54 4.32 -2.37
CA ALA A 4 -9.32 3.67 -3.43
C ALA A 4 -8.45 3.34 -4.64
N VAL A 5 -7.50 4.21 -4.98
CA VAL A 5 -6.49 3.97 -6.02
C VAL A 5 -5.67 2.72 -5.68
N ILE A 6 -5.19 2.59 -4.44
CA ILE A 6 -4.46 1.40 -3.98
C ILE A 6 -5.35 0.15 -4.09
N CYS A 7 -6.62 0.21 -3.67
CA CYS A 7 -7.55 -0.91 -3.80
C CYS A 7 -7.67 -1.38 -5.26
N VAL A 8 -7.89 -0.47 -6.20
CA VAL A 8 -8.05 -0.81 -7.62
C VAL A 8 -6.76 -1.37 -8.22
N LEU A 9 -5.62 -0.73 -7.98
CA LEU A 9 -4.33 -1.17 -8.50
C LEU A 9 -3.85 -2.49 -7.88
N SER A 10 -4.20 -2.75 -6.61
CA SER A 10 -3.82 -4.01 -5.94
C SER A 10 -4.46 -5.25 -6.58
N GLN A 11 -5.61 -5.10 -7.24
CA GLN A 11 -6.28 -6.21 -7.93
C GLN A 11 -5.51 -6.66 -9.17
N ILE A 12 -4.71 -5.77 -9.76
CA ILE A 12 -3.85 -6.13 -10.88
C ILE A 12 -2.61 -6.83 -10.31
N SER A 13 -2.67 -8.15 -10.30
CA SER A 13 -1.60 -9.03 -9.83
C SER A 13 -1.24 -10.08 -10.87
N ILE A 14 0.05 -10.29 -11.08
CA ILE A 14 0.57 -11.38 -11.88
C ILE A 14 0.78 -12.57 -10.94
N PRO A 15 0.15 -13.72 -11.18
CA PRO A 15 0.26 -14.89 -10.33
C PRO A 15 1.65 -15.53 -10.48
N THR A 16 2.61 -15.05 -9.70
CA THR A 16 3.94 -15.64 -9.53
C THR A 16 3.97 -16.51 -8.29
N GLN A 17 4.51 -17.72 -8.37
CA GLN A 17 4.76 -18.57 -7.19
C GLN A 17 6.14 -18.22 -6.61
N PRO A 18 6.30 -18.12 -5.27
CA PRO A 18 5.30 -18.38 -4.23
C PRO A 18 4.47 -17.15 -3.79
N ILE A 19 4.85 -15.92 -4.16
CA ILE A 19 4.16 -14.67 -3.79
C ILE A 19 3.75 -13.93 -5.05
N PRO A 20 2.47 -13.56 -5.22
CA PRO A 20 2.01 -12.84 -6.40
C PRO A 20 2.63 -11.44 -6.46
N PHE A 21 3.12 -11.05 -7.64
CA PHE A 21 3.59 -9.69 -7.88
C PHE A 21 2.40 -8.78 -8.16
N THR A 22 2.24 -7.71 -7.39
CA THR A 22 1.06 -6.85 -7.43
C THR A 22 1.43 -5.41 -7.77
N LEU A 23 0.54 -4.70 -8.48
CA LEU A 23 0.67 -3.25 -8.69
C LEU A 23 0.34 -2.43 -7.43
N ALA A 24 0.01 -3.09 -6.31
CA ALA A 24 -0.14 -2.44 -5.02
C ALA A 24 1.14 -1.70 -4.62
N LEU A 25 2.32 -2.30 -4.81
CA LEU A 25 3.61 -1.67 -4.50
C LEU A 25 3.75 -0.33 -5.24
N PHE A 26 3.42 -0.31 -6.52
CA PHE A 26 3.48 0.90 -7.33
C PHE A 26 2.51 1.97 -6.81
N ALA A 27 1.28 1.59 -6.49
CA ALA A 27 0.28 2.51 -5.92
C ALA A 27 0.72 3.10 -4.57
N ILE A 28 1.41 2.31 -3.74
CA ILE A 28 1.93 2.74 -2.43
C ILE A 28 3.07 3.74 -2.61
N PHE A 29 4.00 3.47 -3.52
CA PHE A 29 5.06 4.42 -3.85
C PHE A 29 4.50 5.72 -4.43
N LEU A 30 3.50 5.63 -5.31
CA LEU A 30 2.82 6.80 -5.87
C LEU A 30 2.13 7.61 -4.77
N THR A 31 1.45 6.94 -3.84
CA THR A 31 0.81 7.58 -2.68
C THR A 31 1.86 8.24 -1.77
N GLY A 32 3.01 7.60 -1.55
CA GLY A 32 4.14 8.19 -0.83
C GLY A 32 4.70 9.42 -1.54
N ALA A 33 4.88 9.37 -2.86
CA ALA A 33 5.47 10.45 -3.64
C ALA A 33 4.56 11.69 -3.77
N LEU A 34 3.24 11.50 -3.84
CA LEU A 34 2.29 12.60 -4.06
C LEU A 34 1.77 13.24 -2.78
N LEU A 35 1.71 12.51 -1.66
CA LEU A 35 1.13 13.01 -0.40
C LEU A 35 2.21 13.40 0.61
N PRO A 36 1.89 14.28 1.57
CA PRO A 36 2.73 14.49 2.76
C PRO A 36 2.75 13.24 3.66
N PRO A 37 3.80 13.06 4.49
CA PRO A 37 4.09 11.78 5.14
C PRO A 37 2.99 11.30 6.08
N ARG A 38 2.32 12.22 6.77
CA ARG A 38 1.17 11.90 7.63
C ARG A 38 -0.04 11.39 6.81
N ALA A 39 -0.31 12.01 5.67
CA ALA A 39 -1.46 11.64 4.83
C ALA A 39 -1.19 10.37 4.01
N ALA A 40 0.06 10.13 3.59
CA ALA A 40 0.48 8.89 2.97
C ALA A 40 0.30 7.69 3.93
N LEU A 41 0.80 7.81 5.16
CA LEU A 41 0.61 6.80 6.20
C LEU A 41 -0.86 6.49 6.44
N LEU A 42 -1.67 7.53 6.68
CA LEU A 42 -3.10 7.36 6.95
C LEU A 42 -3.82 6.67 5.78
N SER A 43 -3.48 7.03 4.54
CA SER A 43 -4.11 6.42 3.36
C SER A 43 -3.85 4.92 3.26
N VAL A 44 -2.62 4.49 3.54
CA VAL A 44 -2.22 3.08 3.52
C VAL A 44 -2.74 2.33 4.76
N LEU A 45 -2.78 2.98 5.92
CA LEU A 45 -3.40 2.42 7.13
C LEU A 45 -4.88 2.12 6.92
N VAL A 46 -5.62 3.07 6.33
CA VAL A 46 -7.04 2.86 5.98
C VAL A 46 -7.19 1.68 5.01
N TYR A 47 -6.29 1.54 4.02
CA TYR A 47 -6.29 0.38 3.13
C TYR A 47 -6.10 -0.93 3.89
N LEU A 48 -5.15 -0.96 4.84
CA LEU A 48 -4.89 -2.12 5.68
C LEU A 48 -6.09 -2.47 6.56
N LEU A 49 -6.72 -1.46 7.17
CA LEU A 49 -7.90 -1.63 8.01
C LEU A 49 -9.08 -2.17 7.21
N LEU A 50 -9.36 -1.59 6.03
CA LEU A 50 -10.43 -2.08 5.15
C LEU A 50 -10.20 -3.56 4.80
N GLY A 51 -8.98 -3.94 4.45
CA GLY A 51 -8.64 -5.34 4.20
C GLY A 51 -8.71 -6.20 5.44
N ALA A 52 -8.32 -5.71 6.62
CA ALA A 52 -8.43 -6.43 7.89
C ALA A 52 -9.89 -6.72 8.26
N PHE A 53 -10.80 -5.76 8.03
CA PHE A 53 -12.24 -5.92 8.25
C PHE A 53 -12.92 -6.90 7.30
N GLY A 54 -12.20 -7.45 6.32
CA GLY A 54 -12.72 -8.49 5.43
C GLY A 54 -13.14 -7.99 4.05
N LEU A 55 -12.95 -6.69 3.74
CA LEU A 55 -13.19 -6.24 2.37
C LEU A 55 -12.16 -6.87 1.41
N PRO A 56 -12.57 -7.30 0.21
CA PRO A 56 -11.71 -7.92 -0.79
C PRO A 56 -10.83 -6.89 -1.51
N VAL A 57 -10.06 -6.12 -0.74
CA VAL A 57 -9.18 -5.04 -1.23
C VAL A 57 -7.76 -5.53 -1.47
N PHE A 58 -7.37 -6.72 -1.01
CA PHE A 58 -6.06 -7.29 -1.31
C PHE A 58 -6.06 -8.00 -2.65
N ALA A 59 -4.87 -8.23 -3.20
CA ALA A 59 -4.68 -8.85 -4.49
C ALA A 59 -5.40 -10.20 -4.63
N GLY A 60 -6.04 -10.39 -5.79
CA GLY A 60 -6.88 -11.56 -6.06
C GLY A 60 -8.20 -11.57 -5.30
N PHE A 61 -8.80 -10.40 -5.07
CA PHE A 61 -10.04 -10.21 -4.29
C PHE A 61 -9.99 -10.86 -2.90
N LYS A 62 -8.81 -10.87 -2.28
CA LYS A 62 -8.63 -11.42 -0.93
C LYS A 62 -8.87 -10.36 0.12
N GLY A 63 -9.37 -10.78 1.27
CA GLY A 63 -9.66 -9.92 2.41
C GLY A 63 -9.61 -10.72 3.70
N GLY A 64 -9.58 -10.01 4.83
CA GLY A 64 -9.63 -10.57 6.17
C GLY A 64 -8.26 -10.72 6.83
N ILE A 65 -8.31 -10.89 8.15
CA ILE A 65 -7.13 -11.04 9.03
C ILE A 65 -6.23 -12.20 8.59
N HIS A 66 -6.81 -13.25 8.01
CA HIS A 66 -6.06 -14.41 7.50
C HIS A 66 -5.01 -14.02 6.42
N VAL A 67 -5.24 -12.96 5.64
CA VAL A 67 -4.27 -12.48 4.65
C VAL A 67 -3.10 -11.75 5.31
N LEU A 68 -3.34 -11.11 6.46
CA LEU A 68 -2.33 -10.42 7.26
C LEU A 68 -1.44 -11.38 8.05
N THR A 69 -1.95 -12.57 8.39
CA THR A 69 -1.16 -13.64 9.05
C THR A 69 -0.60 -14.67 8.07
N GLY A 70 -0.97 -14.58 6.79
CA GLY A 70 -0.48 -15.46 5.73
C GLY A 70 0.86 -15.03 5.13
N MET A 71 1.31 -15.74 4.09
CA MET A 71 2.60 -15.50 3.42
C MET A 71 2.79 -14.06 2.91
N THR A 72 1.70 -13.38 2.52
CA THR A 72 1.72 -11.99 2.02
C THR A 72 1.59 -10.94 3.12
N GLY A 73 1.34 -11.35 4.36
CA GLY A 73 1.08 -10.46 5.49
C GLY A 73 2.25 -9.54 5.83
N GLY A 74 3.48 -10.05 5.73
CA GLY A 74 4.69 -9.26 5.95
C GLY A 74 4.82 -8.07 5.00
N TYR A 75 4.47 -8.26 3.72
CA TYR A 75 4.47 -7.17 2.74
C TYR A 75 3.42 -6.12 3.07
N LEU A 76 2.21 -6.55 3.44
CA LEU A 76 1.11 -5.67 3.84
C LEU A 76 1.49 -4.81 5.06
N MET A 77 2.09 -5.41 6.09
CA MET A 77 2.59 -4.70 7.27
C MET A 77 3.72 -3.72 6.96
N ALA A 78 4.52 -3.98 5.92
CA ALA A 78 5.59 -3.08 5.49
C ALA A 78 5.09 -1.87 4.69
N TYR A 79 3.92 -1.93 4.07
CA TYR A 79 3.39 -0.86 3.20
C TYR A 79 3.23 0.51 3.89
N PRO A 80 2.71 0.62 5.13
CA PRO A 80 2.67 1.89 5.84
C PRO A 80 4.07 2.49 6.01
N PHE A 81 5.05 1.69 6.44
CA PHE A 81 6.45 2.11 6.60
C PHE A 81 7.04 2.56 5.26
N MET A 82 6.80 1.81 4.18
CA MET A 82 7.26 2.15 2.84
C MET A 82 6.71 3.51 2.38
N SER A 83 5.39 3.71 2.46
CA SER A 83 4.76 4.97 2.06
C SER A 83 5.24 6.17 2.86
N PHE A 84 5.46 5.98 4.17
CA PHE A 84 5.99 7.01 5.05
C PHE A 84 7.40 7.41 4.64
N LEU A 85 8.28 6.42 4.45
CA LEU A 85 9.67 6.64 4.11
C LEU A 85 9.78 7.33 2.76
N THR A 86 9.05 6.83 1.75
CA THR A 86 8.99 7.44 0.42
C THR A 86 8.52 8.90 0.49
N SER A 87 7.47 9.18 1.25
CA SER A 87 6.95 10.54 1.40
C SER A 87 7.87 11.47 2.16
N PHE A 88 8.53 10.95 3.20
CA PHE A 88 9.51 11.70 3.98
C PHE A 88 10.69 12.12 3.10
N LEU A 89 11.26 11.17 2.34
CA LEU A 89 12.34 11.46 1.38
C LEU A 89 11.85 12.44 0.30
N ALA A 90 10.69 12.19 -0.32
CA ALA A 90 10.16 13.03 -1.39
C ALA A 90 9.93 14.49 -0.95
N ASN A 91 9.41 14.71 0.26
CA ASN A 91 9.26 16.07 0.80
C ASN A 91 10.61 16.73 1.11
N HIS A 92 11.61 15.97 1.54
CA HIS A 92 12.95 16.49 1.76
C HIS A 92 13.60 16.96 0.44
N PHE A 93 13.46 16.18 -0.64
CA PHE A 93 13.93 16.57 -1.98
C PHE A 93 13.16 17.76 -2.57
N LYS A 94 11.85 17.85 -2.32
CA LYS A 94 11.04 18.99 -2.77
C LYS A 94 11.48 20.30 -2.10
N LYS A 95 11.94 20.22 -0.84
CA LYS A 95 12.50 21.36 -0.09
C LYS A 95 13.85 21.85 -0.62
N TRP A 96 14.60 21.00 -1.32
CA TRP A 96 15.91 21.32 -1.90
C TRP A 96 15.83 22.04 -3.26
N LYS A 97 14.63 22.17 -3.83
CA LYS A 97 14.42 22.76 -5.16
C LYS A 97 13.63 24.09 -5.11
N LEU A 98 13.56 24.72 -3.95
CA LEU A 98 12.93 26.02 -3.71
C LEU A 98 13.98 27.02 -3.19
#